data_AF-A0A7T1MA79-F1
#
_entry.id   AF-A0A7T1MA79-F1
#
_cell.length_a   1.000
_cell.length_b   1.000
_cell.length_c   1.000
_cell.angle_alpha   90.00
_cell.angle_beta   90.00
_cell.angle_gamma   90.00
#
_symmetry.space_group_name_H-M   'P 1'
#
loop_
_entity.id
_entity.type
_entity.pdbx_description
1 polymer ?
#
loop_
_entity_poly.entity_id
_entity_poly.type
_entity_poly.pdbx_seq_one_letter_code
_entity_poly.pdbx_strand_id
1 'polypeptide(L)'
;MSFFVKLTEAMASRQSLLITGLDPNPEMLQTWTRHNAGSGSFLAQARRWIKAVIEATSDSVCAYKPSLGFYQALGPIGLELLREVRELVPLELPLILDAKHGDLNSSSALAHYLFRDLGVDAVTLSPLAGQDIAAPFLLYPDRAVVLTCHSSNPGARVVQHHPNEDDPLYITIVRETQLWGTPEHLLLEVGTSDPAVLARVRREAPERFLILRSLWGEEERLEALLQAGLNASADGLLLPLPQHLLVEEGMAAGTRALRQQIETMRANWDGGTADRCDLWLPAPRTGSAAAAQAASSDGLLDAESLEQGRLEDQRQEGLRLDELLVDLFDIGCLLFGEYVQASGAVFNYYIDLRRIISDPNLFHRVLHAYAQPLAQLRFDRIAGIPYGSLPTATGLSLQLHVPLIYPRKEVKAHGARRLIEGDFEEGETVVVVDDILITGGSVLEGIGKLESSGLKVRDVVVFIDHGGNASSRLASAGYACHAVVGIQRITTVLRAAGRLSQEQADLLAAHTSGQARSDRAPAPRSTA
;
A
#
# COMPACT_ATOMS: atom_id res chain seq x y z
N MET A 1 2.33 -13.65 20.77
CA MET A 1 1.25 -14.65 20.91
C MET A 1 0.98 -15.21 19.52
N SER A 2 0.85 -16.53 19.36
CA SER A 2 0.58 -17.11 18.03
C SER A 2 -0.86 -16.86 17.59
N PHE A 3 -1.11 -16.88 16.27
CA PHE A 3 -2.45 -16.71 15.68
C PHE A 3 -3.49 -17.65 16.30
N PHE A 4 -3.19 -18.95 16.45
CA PHE A 4 -4.18 -19.91 16.97
C PHE A 4 -4.48 -19.72 18.45
N VAL A 5 -3.47 -19.38 19.28
CA VAL A 5 -3.72 -19.02 20.68
C VAL A 5 -4.67 -17.81 20.72
N LYS A 6 -4.36 -16.77 19.93
CA LYS A 6 -5.19 -15.57 19.82
C LYS A 6 -6.63 -15.88 19.38
N LEU A 7 -6.79 -16.72 18.36
CA LEU A 7 -8.09 -17.11 17.83
C LEU A 7 -8.90 -17.90 18.86
N THR A 8 -8.30 -18.94 19.46
CA THR A 8 -8.99 -19.79 20.45
C THR A 8 -9.36 -19.02 21.71
N GLU A 9 -8.50 -18.11 22.19
CA GLU A 9 -8.83 -17.20 23.29
C GLU A 9 -9.98 -16.27 22.92
N ALA A 10 -9.98 -15.68 21.72
CA ALA A 10 -11.06 -14.82 21.25
C ALA A 10 -12.39 -15.57 21.11
N MET A 11 -12.36 -16.80 20.58
CA MET A 11 -13.54 -17.67 20.49
C MET A 11 -14.09 -18.02 21.86
N ALA A 12 -13.22 -18.37 22.81
CA ALA A 12 -13.61 -18.74 24.17
C ALA A 12 -14.17 -17.54 24.95
N SER A 13 -13.48 -16.40 24.93
CA SER A 13 -13.88 -15.21 25.70
C SER A 13 -15.19 -14.60 25.21
N ARG A 14 -15.50 -14.75 23.91
CA ARG A 14 -16.70 -14.20 23.29
C ARG A 14 -17.77 -15.26 23.02
N GLN A 15 -17.49 -16.54 23.26
CA GLN A 15 -18.34 -17.68 22.88
C GLN A 15 -18.83 -17.53 21.43
N SER A 16 -17.88 -17.39 20.50
CA SER A 16 -18.20 -17.01 19.12
C SER A 16 -17.36 -17.77 18.11
N LEU A 17 -18.01 -18.11 17.00
CA LEU A 17 -17.40 -18.60 15.76
C LEU A 17 -17.44 -17.53 14.64
N LEU A 18 -17.94 -16.33 14.96
CA LEU A 18 -18.21 -15.30 13.97
C LEU A 18 -16.94 -14.55 13.62
N ILE A 19 -16.73 -14.30 12.33
CA ILE A 19 -15.74 -13.37 11.81
C ILE A 19 -16.44 -12.28 11.03
N THR A 20 -15.82 -11.13 10.85
CA THR A 20 -16.42 -10.06 10.03
C THR A 20 -15.44 -9.46 9.05
N GLY A 21 -15.96 -9.14 7.86
CA GLY A 21 -15.22 -8.42 6.83
C GLY A 21 -15.18 -6.92 7.14
N LEU A 22 -14.06 -6.29 6.81
CA LEU A 22 -13.91 -4.83 6.84
C LEU A 22 -13.69 -4.37 5.41
N ASP A 23 -14.73 -4.49 4.60
CA ASP A 23 -14.66 -4.27 3.16
C ASP A 23 -15.40 -2.98 2.79
N PRO A 24 -14.71 -1.87 2.46
CA PRO A 24 -15.36 -0.61 2.08
C PRO A 24 -15.99 -0.69 0.68
N ASN A 25 -17.00 -1.53 0.52
CA ASN A 25 -17.74 -1.70 -0.71
C ASN A 25 -18.62 -0.46 -0.99
N PRO A 26 -18.51 0.20 -2.16
CA PRO A 26 -19.31 1.37 -2.48
C PRO A 26 -20.82 1.20 -2.35
N GLU A 27 -21.37 0.07 -2.76
CA GLU A 27 -22.83 -0.19 -2.70
C GLU A 27 -23.31 -0.32 -1.25
N MET A 28 -22.53 -1.01 -0.41
CA MET A 28 -22.82 -1.16 1.02
C MET A 28 -22.71 0.18 1.75
N LEU A 29 -21.63 0.93 1.51
CA LEU A 29 -21.40 2.23 2.14
C LEU A 29 -22.50 3.24 1.78
N GLN A 30 -22.97 3.27 0.54
CA GLN A 30 -24.11 4.11 0.15
C GLN A 30 -25.39 3.78 0.94
N THR A 31 -25.62 2.51 1.26
CA THR A 31 -26.78 2.07 2.04
C THR A 31 -26.62 2.45 3.51
N TRP A 32 -25.44 2.24 4.09
CA TRP A 32 -25.16 2.61 5.47
C TRP A 32 -25.20 4.13 5.71
N THR A 33 -24.64 4.93 4.80
CA THR A 33 -24.62 6.40 4.90
C THR A 33 -26.02 7.02 4.84
N ARG A 34 -26.96 6.40 4.11
CA ARG A 34 -28.37 6.84 4.09
C ARG A 34 -29.02 6.78 5.46
N HIS A 35 -28.68 5.78 6.26
CA HIS A 35 -29.21 5.60 7.63
C HIS A 35 -28.44 6.44 8.65
N ASN A 36 -27.15 6.71 8.42
CA ASN A 36 -26.27 7.35 9.40
C ASN A 36 -25.94 8.84 9.09
N ALA A 37 -26.71 9.48 8.21
CA ALA A 37 -26.71 10.92 7.92
C ALA A 37 -25.31 11.59 7.89
N GLY A 38 -24.42 11.14 7.00
CA GLY A 38 -23.06 11.68 6.90
C GLY A 38 -22.71 12.17 5.50
N SER A 39 -22.52 13.48 5.32
CA SER A 39 -21.82 14.01 4.14
C SER A 39 -20.30 13.79 4.29
N GLY A 40 -19.58 13.60 3.18
CA GLY A 40 -18.12 13.44 3.20
C GLY A 40 -17.58 12.66 1.99
N SER A 41 -16.27 12.69 1.81
CA SER A 41 -15.60 11.88 0.78
C SER A 41 -15.82 10.39 1.01
N PHE A 42 -15.67 9.59 -0.06
CA PHE A 42 -15.75 8.13 0.03
C PHE A 42 -14.82 7.55 1.11
N LEU A 43 -13.57 8.01 1.14
CA LEU A 43 -12.58 7.58 2.14
C LEU A 43 -13.03 7.87 3.57
N ALA A 44 -13.60 9.06 3.81
CA ALA A 44 -14.11 9.42 5.14
C ALA A 44 -15.31 8.54 5.54
N GLN A 45 -16.18 8.19 4.59
CA GLN A 45 -17.29 7.26 4.83
C GLN A 45 -16.79 5.85 5.13
N ALA A 46 -15.83 5.34 4.34
CA ALA A 46 -15.20 4.04 4.55
C ALA A 46 -14.56 3.94 5.95
N ARG A 47 -13.77 4.94 6.34
CA ARG A 47 -13.14 5.01 7.67
C ARG A 47 -14.17 4.99 8.80
N ARG A 48 -15.23 5.79 8.69
CA ARG A 48 -16.30 5.82 9.71
C ARG A 48 -17.03 4.49 9.80
N TRP A 49 -17.33 3.88 8.66
CA TRP A 49 -18.01 2.58 8.62
C TRP A 49 -17.13 1.48 9.24
N ILE A 50 -15.84 1.40 8.88
CA ILE A 50 -14.88 0.45 9.48
C ILE A 50 -14.88 0.59 11.00
N LYS A 51 -14.74 1.82 11.50
CA LYS A 51 -14.75 2.10 12.94
C LYS A 51 -16.07 1.66 13.59
N ALA A 52 -17.21 2.01 12.99
CA ALA A 52 -18.52 1.65 13.50
C ALA A 52 -18.73 0.12 13.53
N VAL A 53 -18.27 -0.61 12.50
CA VAL A 53 -18.34 -2.08 12.48
C VAL A 53 -17.49 -2.66 13.60
N ILE A 54 -16.25 -2.18 13.79
CA ILE A 54 -15.38 -2.69 14.87
C ILE A 54 -16.02 -2.44 16.24
N GLU A 55 -16.47 -1.21 16.50
CA GLU A 55 -17.13 -0.84 17.77
C GLU A 55 -18.39 -1.66 18.03
N ALA A 56 -19.21 -1.92 17.01
CA ALA A 56 -20.46 -2.66 17.15
C ALA A 56 -20.28 -4.19 17.30
N THR A 57 -19.17 -4.75 16.81
CA THR A 57 -19.02 -6.21 16.65
C THR A 57 -17.91 -6.83 17.49
N SER A 58 -16.97 -6.05 18.01
CA SER A 58 -15.75 -6.54 18.70
C SER A 58 -16.03 -7.43 19.91
N ASP A 59 -17.16 -7.29 20.59
CA ASP A 59 -17.56 -8.17 21.70
C ASP A 59 -18.18 -9.51 21.25
N SER A 60 -18.49 -9.65 19.95
CA SER A 60 -19.25 -10.78 19.40
C SER A 60 -18.55 -11.53 18.27
N VAL A 61 -17.45 -11.00 17.71
CA VAL A 61 -16.65 -11.68 16.67
C VAL A 61 -15.33 -12.16 17.23
N CYS A 62 -14.81 -13.26 16.70
CA CYS A 62 -13.54 -13.85 17.08
C CYS A 62 -12.38 -13.48 16.15
N ALA A 63 -12.62 -12.84 14.99
CA ALA A 63 -11.59 -12.29 14.10
C ALA A 63 -12.16 -11.25 13.11
N TYR A 64 -11.28 -10.42 12.56
CA TYR A 64 -11.58 -9.52 11.44
C TYR A 64 -10.85 -9.96 10.18
N LYS A 65 -11.52 -9.87 9.03
CA LYS A 65 -10.98 -10.31 7.73
C LYS A 65 -11.17 -9.25 6.62
N PRO A 66 -10.36 -8.18 6.56
CA PRO A 66 -10.39 -7.24 5.43
C PRO A 66 -9.93 -7.91 4.13
N SER A 67 -10.60 -7.61 3.02
CA SER A 67 -10.22 -8.07 1.68
C SER A 67 -9.35 -7.03 0.99
N LEU A 68 -8.11 -7.41 0.68
CA LEU A 68 -7.08 -6.49 0.16
C LEU A 68 -7.52 -5.74 -1.11
N GLY A 69 -8.29 -6.39 -1.98
CA GLY A 69 -8.77 -5.80 -3.24
C GLY A 69 -9.58 -4.51 -3.07
N PHE A 70 -10.40 -4.38 -2.02
CA PHE A 70 -11.17 -3.15 -1.77
C PHE A 70 -10.27 -1.98 -1.39
N TYR A 71 -9.18 -2.24 -0.69
CA TYR A 71 -8.20 -1.23 -0.30
C TYR A 71 -7.31 -0.85 -1.49
N GLN A 72 -6.83 -1.84 -2.26
CA GLN A 72 -6.04 -1.60 -3.48
C GLN A 72 -6.80 -0.76 -4.51
N ALA A 73 -8.11 -0.97 -4.65
CA ALA A 73 -8.95 -0.20 -5.57
C ALA A 73 -9.00 1.31 -5.25
N LEU A 74 -8.66 1.72 -4.02
CA LEU A 74 -8.57 3.12 -3.62
C LEU A 74 -7.17 3.72 -3.86
N GLY A 75 -6.22 2.94 -4.38
CA GLY A 75 -4.84 3.38 -4.59
C GLY A 75 -4.05 3.52 -3.28
N PRO A 76 -3.01 4.39 -3.25
CA PRO A 76 -2.14 4.55 -2.08
C PRO A 76 -2.90 4.86 -0.78
N ILE A 77 -3.89 5.74 -0.84
CA ILE A 77 -4.75 6.11 0.32
C ILE A 77 -5.55 4.92 0.87
N GLY A 78 -5.83 3.91 0.05
CA GLY A 78 -6.47 2.68 0.49
C GLY A 78 -5.53 1.80 1.29
N LEU A 79 -4.25 1.74 0.91
CA LEU A 79 -3.25 1.02 1.69
C LEU A 79 -2.96 1.74 3.02
N GLU A 80 -3.02 3.07 3.05
CA GLU A 80 -3.02 3.85 4.31
C GLU A 80 -4.23 3.49 5.17
N LEU A 81 -5.43 3.45 4.59
CA LEU A 81 -6.64 3.01 5.31
C LEU A 81 -6.50 1.59 5.86
N LEU A 82 -5.84 0.68 5.13
CA LEU A 82 -5.57 -0.68 5.62
C LEU A 82 -4.62 -0.68 6.83
N ARG A 83 -3.66 0.24 6.89
CA ARG A 83 -2.81 0.44 8.08
C ARG A 83 -3.64 0.96 9.25
N GLU A 84 -4.54 1.91 9.02
CA GLU A 84 -5.48 2.38 10.04
C GLU A 84 -6.38 1.25 10.55
N VAL A 85 -6.85 0.35 9.68
CA VAL A 85 -7.62 -0.84 10.08
C VAL A 85 -6.85 -1.67 11.10
N ARG A 86 -5.55 -1.88 10.88
CA ARG A 86 -4.73 -2.58 11.87
C ARG A 86 -4.74 -1.85 13.21
N GLU A 87 -4.59 -0.54 13.22
CA GLU A 87 -4.58 0.26 14.46
C GLU A 87 -5.93 0.23 15.18
N LEU A 88 -7.03 0.16 14.43
CA LEU A 88 -8.39 0.13 14.98
C LEU A 88 -8.81 -1.24 15.53
N VAL A 89 -8.32 -2.33 14.93
CA VAL A 89 -8.69 -3.69 15.37
C VAL A 89 -8.01 -4.03 16.70
N PRO A 90 -8.78 -4.41 17.75
CA PRO A 90 -8.23 -4.75 19.05
C PRO A 90 -7.10 -5.78 18.98
N LEU A 91 -6.03 -5.58 19.75
CA LEU A 91 -4.81 -6.40 19.65
C LEU A 91 -5.01 -7.86 20.03
N GLU A 92 -6.07 -8.18 20.78
CA GLU A 92 -6.48 -9.53 21.15
C GLU A 92 -7.33 -10.24 20.07
N LEU A 93 -7.86 -9.51 19.08
CA LEU A 93 -8.62 -10.09 17.97
C LEU A 93 -7.72 -10.33 16.75
N PRO A 94 -7.66 -11.56 16.20
CA PRO A 94 -6.90 -11.86 15.01
C PRO A 94 -7.33 -11.00 13.82
N LEU A 95 -6.34 -10.47 13.10
CA LEU A 95 -6.53 -9.82 11.81
C LEU A 95 -6.06 -10.74 10.68
N ILE A 96 -6.99 -11.19 9.85
CA ILE A 96 -6.75 -12.08 8.71
C ILE A 96 -6.82 -11.23 7.43
N LEU A 97 -5.70 -11.01 6.73
CA LEU A 97 -5.77 -10.30 5.46
C LEU A 97 -6.17 -11.25 4.34
N ASP A 98 -7.31 -10.98 3.70
CA ASP A 98 -7.75 -11.74 2.53
C ASP A 98 -7.09 -11.17 1.26
N ALA A 99 -5.86 -11.63 0.99
CA ALA A 99 -5.02 -11.24 -0.14
C ALA A 99 -5.12 -12.17 -1.36
N LYS A 100 -5.46 -13.45 -1.15
CA LYS A 100 -5.45 -14.53 -2.15
C LYS A 100 -4.15 -14.58 -2.96
N HIS A 101 -3.03 -14.38 -2.26
CA HIS A 101 -1.71 -14.27 -2.90
C HIS A 101 -1.34 -15.56 -3.62
N GLY A 102 -0.74 -15.43 -4.81
CA GLY A 102 -0.46 -16.56 -5.70
C GLY A 102 0.79 -16.38 -6.56
N ASP A 103 1.72 -15.51 -6.15
CA ASP A 103 2.99 -15.29 -6.83
C ASP A 103 4.19 -15.76 -6.00
N LEU A 104 4.96 -16.71 -6.55
CA LEU A 104 6.15 -17.27 -5.90
C LEU A 104 7.23 -16.21 -5.66
N ASN A 105 7.46 -15.34 -6.64
CA ASN A 105 8.60 -14.43 -6.62
C ASN A 105 8.48 -13.36 -5.53
N SER A 106 7.27 -12.87 -5.26
CA SER A 106 7.04 -11.84 -4.24
C SER A 106 6.66 -12.40 -2.87
N SER A 107 6.51 -13.72 -2.70
CA SER A 107 6.00 -14.33 -1.46
C SER A 107 6.81 -13.98 -0.21
N SER A 108 8.15 -14.03 -0.28
CA SER A 108 9.00 -13.68 0.87
C SER A 108 8.90 -12.20 1.26
N ALA A 109 8.91 -11.31 0.27
CA ALA A 109 8.77 -9.87 0.50
C ALA A 109 7.38 -9.52 1.04
N LEU A 110 6.34 -10.14 0.49
CA LEU A 110 4.97 -9.93 0.95
C LEU A 110 4.76 -10.49 2.35
N ALA A 111 5.26 -11.69 2.67
CA ALA A 111 5.17 -12.26 4.01
C ALA A 111 5.83 -11.34 5.05
N HIS A 112 7.01 -10.78 4.73
CA HIS A 112 7.67 -9.80 5.59
C HIS A 112 6.79 -8.58 5.82
N TYR A 113 6.35 -7.92 4.74
CA TYR A 113 5.54 -6.72 4.84
C TYR A 113 4.25 -6.96 5.63
N LEU A 114 3.51 -8.04 5.33
CA LEU A 114 2.23 -8.32 5.97
C LEU A 114 2.39 -8.63 7.47
N PHE A 115 3.34 -9.49 7.83
CA PHE A 115 3.45 -9.97 9.21
C PHE A 115 4.31 -9.09 10.11
N ARG A 116 5.30 -8.38 9.56
CA ARG A 116 6.20 -7.50 10.33
C ARG A 116 5.78 -6.05 10.27
N ASP A 117 5.49 -5.52 9.09
CA ASP A 117 5.22 -4.08 8.93
C ASP A 117 3.75 -3.76 9.17
N LEU A 118 2.85 -4.47 8.51
CA LEU A 118 1.40 -4.28 8.66
C LEU A 118 0.85 -5.00 9.91
N GLY A 119 1.55 -6.01 10.42
CA GLY A 119 1.21 -6.70 11.66
C GLY A 119 -0.09 -7.51 11.59
N VAL A 120 -0.44 -8.07 10.43
CA VAL A 120 -1.55 -9.01 10.29
C VAL A 120 -1.18 -10.36 10.93
N ASP A 121 -2.17 -11.12 11.38
CA ASP A 121 -1.94 -12.38 12.08
C ASP A 121 -2.05 -13.59 11.13
N ALA A 122 -2.81 -13.47 10.04
CA ALA A 122 -2.89 -14.47 8.98
C ALA A 122 -3.13 -13.87 7.60
N VAL A 123 -2.86 -14.64 6.54
CA VAL A 123 -3.05 -14.24 5.14
C VAL A 123 -3.68 -15.35 4.30
N THR A 124 -4.56 -15.00 3.37
CA THR A 124 -5.11 -15.96 2.40
C THR A 124 -4.19 -16.15 1.18
N LEU A 125 -4.01 -17.40 0.76
CA LEU A 125 -3.15 -17.82 -0.36
C LEU A 125 -3.95 -18.67 -1.37
N SER A 126 -3.61 -18.54 -2.64
CA SER A 126 -4.07 -19.41 -3.72
C SER A 126 -3.15 -20.62 -3.86
N PRO A 127 -3.66 -21.86 -3.71
CA PRO A 127 -2.82 -23.06 -3.66
C PRO A 127 -2.32 -23.54 -5.03
N LEU A 128 -2.73 -22.91 -6.12
CA LEU A 128 -2.48 -23.43 -7.47
C LEU A 128 -0.99 -23.55 -7.82
N ALA A 129 -0.15 -22.71 -7.22
CA ALA A 129 1.30 -22.72 -7.42
C ALA A 129 2.04 -23.81 -6.60
N GLY A 130 1.32 -24.63 -5.83
CA GLY A 130 1.91 -25.68 -4.98
C GLY A 130 2.47 -25.16 -3.66
N GLN A 131 3.08 -26.06 -2.87
CA GLN A 131 3.49 -25.79 -1.49
C GLN A 131 4.47 -24.60 -1.36
N ASP A 132 5.28 -24.37 -2.38
CA ASP A 132 6.27 -23.30 -2.41
C ASP A 132 5.65 -21.90 -2.21
N ILE A 133 4.36 -21.71 -2.53
CA ILE A 133 3.65 -20.46 -2.25
C ILE A 133 3.46 -20.22 -0.75
N ALA A 134 3.27 -21.27 0.04
CA ALA A 134 2.98 -21.19 1.46
C ALA A 134 4.27 -21.17 2.31
N ALA A 135 5.35 -21.78 1.81
CA ALA A 135 6.59 -21.93 2.56
C ALA A 135 7.12 -20.61 3.17
N PRO A 136 7.22 -19.48 2.43
CA PRO A 136 7.70 -18.22 3.00
C PRO A 136 6.84 -17.68 4.15
N PHE A 137 5.53 -17.90 4.09
CA PHE A 137 4.59 -17.46 5.12
C PHE A 137 4.64 -18.37 6.35
N LEU A 138 4.82 -19.68 6.15
CA LEU A 138 4.94 -20.67 7.21
C LEU A 138 6.24 -20.57 8.02
N LEU A 139 7.25 -19.83 7.54
CA LEU A 139 8.46 -19.50 8.31
C LEU A 139 8.18 -18.61 9.54
N TYR A 140 6.98 -18.05 9.66
CA TYR A 140 6.56 -17.20 10.77
C TYR A 140 5.73 -18.02 11.77
N PRO A 141 6.35 -18.59 12.82
CA PRO A 141 5.70 -19.59 13.68
C PRO A 141 4.56 -19.03 14.53
N ASP A 142 4.48 -17.71 14.66
CA ASP A 142 3.41 -16.99 15.36
C ASP A 142 2.27 -16.55 14.44
N ARG A 143 2.34 -16.83 13.14
CA ARG A 143 1.37 -16.43 12.11
C ARG A 143 0.70 -17.65 11.49
N ALA A 144 -0.36 -17.40 10.71
CA ALA A 144 -1.06 -18.47 10.00
C ALA A 144 -1.29 -18.15 8.52
N VAL A 145 -1.52 -19.22 7.75
CA VAL A 145 -1.93 -19.16 6.35
C VAL A 145 -3.33 -19.72 6.18
N VAL A 146 -4.10 -19.15 5.27
CA VAL A 146 -5.44 -19.61 4.93
C VAL A 146 -5.46 -20.00 3.46
N LEU A 147 -5.68 -21.26 3.15
CA LEU A 147 -5.59 -21.78 1.78
C LEU A 147 -6.99 -21.77 1.15
N THR A 148 -7.14 -21.13 -0.01
CA THR A 148 -8.44 -21.08 -0.70
C THR A 148 -8.72 -22.41 -1.40
N CYS A 149 -9.70 -23.17 -0.92
CA CYS A 149 -9.98 -24.52 -1.42
C CYS A 149 -11.14 -24.57 -2.41
N HIS A 150 -12.22 -23.85 -2.11
CA HIS A 150 -13.44 -23.90 -2.92
C HIS A 150 -14.07 -22.50 -3.10
N SER A 151 -14.73 -22.27 -4.23
CA SER A 151 -15.53 -21.06 -4.49
C SER A 151 -16.85 -21.40 -5.16
N SER A 152 -17.94 -20.82 -4.64
CA SER A 152 -19.32 -21.06 -5.05
C SER A 152 -19.73 -20.39 -6.37
N ASN A 153 -18.84 -19.62 -7.00
CA ASN A 153 -19.20 -18.94 -8.23
C ASN A 153 -19.41 -19.96 -9.38
N PRO A 154 -20.52 -19.88 -10.15
CA PRO A 154 -20.86 -20.88 -11.16
C PRO A 154 -19.74 -21.14 -12.18
N GLY A 155 -19.00 -20.10 -12.56
CA GLY A 155 -17.91 -20.19 -13.53
C GLY A 155 -16.70 -21.00 -13.05
N ALA A 156 -16.49 -21.13 -11.73
CA ALA A 156 -15.36 -21.90 -11.23
C ALA A 156 -15.65 -23.41 -11.13
N ARG A 157 -16.92 -23.81 -11.30
CA ARG A 157 -17.35 -25.21 -11.27
C ARG A 157 -16.62 -26.07 -12.29
N VAL A 158 -16.38 -25.54 -13.50
CA VAL A 158 -15.69 -26.24 -14.58
C VAL A 158 -14.26 -26.66 -14.21
N VAL A 159 -13.57 -25.87 -13.38
CA VAL A 159 -12.21 -26.16 -12.92
C VAL A 159 -12.26 -26.99 -11.64
N GLN A 160 -13.08 -26.57 -10.68
CA GLN A 160 -13.09 -27.18 -9.34
C GLN A 160 -13.65 -28.60 -9.31
N HIS A 161 -14.55 -28.96 -10.25
CA HIS A 161 -15.12 -30.30 -10.36
C HIS A 161 -14.53 -31.11 -11.51
N HIS A 162 -13.40 -30.67 -12.07
CA HIS A 162 -12.62 -31.50 -12.97
C HIS A 162 -11.85 -32.58 -12.16
N PRO A 163 -11.73 -33.81 -12.67
CA PRO A 163 -12.35 -34.35 -13.89
C PRO A 163 -13.84 -34.71 -13.76
N ASN A 164 -14.37 -34.95 -12.56
CA ASN A 164 -15.77 -35.30 -12.32
C ASN A 164 -16.23 -34.98 -10.87
N GLU A 165 -17.51 -35.20 -10.56
CA GLU A 165 -18.10 -34.92 -9.24
C GLU A 165 -17.57 -35.78 -8.09
N ASP A 166 -17.15 -37.01 -8.40
CA ASP A 166 -16.73 -37.98 -7.40
C ASP A 166 -15.31 -37.67 -6.91
N ASP A 167 -14.43 -37.25 -7.83
CA ASP A 167 -13.06 -36.84 -7.54
C ASP A 167 -12.75 -35.42 -8.08
N PRO A 168 -13.32 -34.37 -7.45
CA PRO A 168 -13.18 -33.00 -7.92
C PRO A 168 -11.86 -32.39 -7.44
N LEU A 169 -11.25 -31.53 -8.27
CA LEU A 169 -10.01 -30.81 -7.97
C LEU A 169 -10.01 -30.11 -6.60
N TYR A 170 -11.12 -29.51 -6.15
CA TYR A 170 -11.15 -28.84 -4.84
C TYR A 170 -10.89 -29.80 -3.67
N ILE A 171 -11.26 -31.09 -3.79
CA ILE A 171 -10.95 -32.10 -2.78
C ILE A 171 -9.47 -32.47 -2.83
N THR A 172 -8.88 -32.55 -4.02
CA THR A 172 -7.42 -32.72 -4.17
C THR A 172 -6.68 -31.56 -3.52
N ILE A 173 -7.13 -30.32 -3.72
CA ILE A 173 -6.57 -29.13 -3.06
C ILE A 173 -6.65 -29.26 -1.55
N VAL A 174 -7.80 -29.66 -0.99
CA VAL A 174 -7.96 -29.86 0.47
C VAL A 174 -6.99 -30.93 0.98
N ARG A 175 -6.91 -32.09 0.32
CA ARG A 175 -6.04 -33.21 0.70
C ARG A 175 -4.57 -32.83 0.72
N GLU A 176 -4.16 -32.05 -0.27
CA GLU A 176 -2.78 -31.61 -0.43
C GLU A 176 -2.42 -30.48 0.53
N THR A 177 -3.20 -29.39 0.51
CA THR A 177 -2.89 -28.17 1.28
C THR A 177 -2.94 -28.37 2.79
N GLN A 178 -3.76 -29.29 3.29
CA GLN A 178 -3.77 -29.58 4.72
C GLN A 178 -2.42 -30.10 5.21
N LEU A 179 -1.59 -30.70 4.35
CA LEU A 179 -0.29 -31.27 4.73
C LEU A 179 0.84 -30.23 4.74
N TRP A 180 0.61 -29.03 4.20
CA TRP A 180 1.67 -28.03 4.00
C TRP A 180 2.12 -27.35 5.30
N GLY A 181 1.25 -27.30 6.31
CA GLY A 181 1.50 -26.70 7.61
C GLY A 181 0.88 -27.51 8.73
N THR A 182 1.28 -27.19 9.96
CA THR A 182 0.70 -27.84 11.15
C THR A 182 -0.76 -27.39 11.35
N PRO A 183 -1.56 -28.12 12.17
CA PRO A 183 -2.88 -27.63 12.59
C PRO A 183 -2.87 -26.25 13.25
N GLU A 184 -1.73 -25.81 13.79
CA GLU A 184 -1.55 -24.51 14.45
C GLU A 184 -1.01 -23.42 13.51
N HIS A 185 -0.88 -23.68 12.21
CA HIS A 185 -0.39 -22.71 11.22
C HIS A 185 -1.26 -22.57 9.99
N LEU A 186 -2.22 -23.47 9.76
CA LEU A 186 -2.93 -23.55 8.48
C LEU A 186 -4.45 -23.75 8.66
N LEU A 187 -5.21 -22.87 8.00
CA LEU A 187 -6.67 -22.92 7.87
C LEU A 187 -7.05 -23.13 6.41
N LEU A 188 -8.28 -23.58 6.16
CA LEU A 188 -8.80 -23.77 4.80
C LEU A 188 -10.03 -22.86 4.59
N GLU A 189 -10.02 -22.03 3.56
CA GLU A 189 -11.18 -21.23 3.16
C GLU A 189 -12.05 -22.01 2.15
N VAL A 190 -13.32 -22.18 2.49
CA VAL A 190 -14.33 -22.90 1.71
C VAL A 190 -15.47 -21.94 1.38
N GLY A 191 -15.43 -21.35 0.19
CA GLY A 191 -16.51 -20.53 -0.32
C GLY A 191 -17.68 -21.39 -0.80
N THR A 192 -18.56 -21.83 0.09
CA THR A 192 -19.77 -22.59 -0.26
C THR A 192 -20.96 -22.19 0.60
N SER A 193 -22.16 -22.31 0.04
CA SER A 193 -23.44 -22.29 0.77
C SER A 193 -24.13 -23.67 0.75
N ASP A 194 -23.44 -24.69 0.21
CA ASP A 194 -23.92 -26.07 0.15
C ASP A 194 -23.31 -26.91 1.28
N PRO A 195 -24.12 -27.39 2.25
CA PRO A 195 -23.67 -28.28 3.31
C PRO A 195 -23.00 -29.56 2.80
N ALA A 196 -23.39 -30.09 1.63
CA ALA A 196 -22.80 -31.31 1.10
C ALA A 196 -21.33 -31.12 0.70
N VAL A 197 -21.00 -29.99 0.07
CA VAL A 197 -19.61 -29.61 -0.24
C VAL A 197 -18.82 -29.44 1.06
N LEU A 198 -19.38 -28.72 2.03
CA LEU A 198 -18.72 -28.48 3.31
C LEU A 198 -18.44 -29.79 4.07
N ALA A 199 -19.40 -30.71 4.12
CA ALA A 199 -19.25 -32.02 4.74
C ALA A 199 -18.17 -32.87 4.07
N ARG A 200 -18.04 -32.79 2.74
CA ARG A 200 -16.93 -33.46 2.02
C ARG A 200 -15.58 -32.88 2.45
N VAL A 201 -15.45 -31.56 2.51
CA VAL A 201 -14.20 -30.92 2.96
C VAL A 201 -13.87 -31.28 4.42
N ARG A 202 -14.86 -31.24 5.32
CA ARG A 202 -14.69 -31.61 6.73
C ARG A 202 -14.24 -33.06 6.90
N ARG A 203 -14.73 -33.99 6.09
CA ARG A 203 -14.28 -35.40 6.12
C ARG A 203 -12.81 -35.56 5.74
N GLU A 204 -12.35 -34.80 4.76
CA GLU A 204 -10.97 -34.85 4.28
C GLU A 204 -9.99 -34.13 5.22
N ALA A 205 -10.46 -33.09 5.92
CA ALA A 205 -9.66 -32.28 6.84
C ALA A 205 -10.34 -32.13 8.22
N PRO A 206 -10.45 -33.22 9.01
CA PRO A 206 -11.23 -33.25 10.25
C PRO A 206 -10.69 -32.30 11.34
N GLU A 207 -9.37 -32.13 11.40
CA GLU A 207 -8.69 -31.34 12.45
C GLU A 207 -8.44 -29.88 12.04
N ARG A 208 -8.71 -29.49 10.79
CA ARG A 208 -8.41 -28.14 10.29
C ARG A 208 -9.52 -27.15 10.65
N PHE A 209 -9.15 -25.91 10.94
CA PHE A 209 -10.12 -24.82 10.96
C PHE A 209 -10.55 -24.48 9.53
N LEU A 210 -11.87 -24.43 9.32
CA LEU A 210 -12.49 -24.05 8.05
C LEU A 210 -13.04 -22.63 8.16
N ILE A 211 -12.87 -21.82 7.12
CA ILE A 211 -13.44 -20.47 7.01
C ILE A 211 -14.46 -20.47 5.90
N LEU A 212 -15.71 -20.11 6.19
CA LEU A 212 -16.69 -19.85 5.12
C LEU A 212 -16.49 -18.44 4.56
N ARG A 213 -16.63 -18.29 3.23
CA ARG A 213 -16.54 -16.98 2.59
C ARG A 213 -17.82 -16.16 2.72
N SER A 214 -18.98 -16.82 2.77
CA SER A 214 -20.25 -16.13 2.89
C SER A 214 -21.38 -17.03 3.36
N LEU A 215 -22.29 -16.46 4.15
CA LEU A 215 -23.61 -17.02 4.45
C LEU A 215 -24.64 -16.27 3.58
N TRP A 216 -25.26 -16.93 2.60
CA TRP A 216 -26.37 -16.29 1.87
C TRP A 216 -27.53 -17.28 1.69
N GLY A 217 -28.72 -16.80 2.06
CA GLY A 217 -30.01 -17.42 1.78
C GLY A 217 -30.48 -18.39 2.87
N GLU A 218 -31.18 -17.84 3.85
CA GLU A 218 -32.01 -18.48 4.88
C GLU A 218 -31.28 -18.95 6.16
N GLU A 219 -31.73 -18.42 7.31
CA GLU A 219 -31.46 -18.98 8.65
C GLU A 219 -31.70 -20.50 8.70
N GLU A 220 -32.57 -21.00 7.82
CA GLU A 220 -32.91 -22.40 7.60
C GLU A 220 -31.70 -23.28 7.23
N ARG A 221 -30.62 -22.71 6.68
CA ARG A 221 -29.41 -23.47 6.31
C ARG A 221 -28.27 -23.37 7.31
N LEU A 222 -28.36 -22.48 8.31
CA LEU A 222 -27.31 -22.30 9.30
C LEU A 222 -27.06 -23.60 10.09
N GLU A 223 -28.13 -24.26 10.51
CA GLU A 223 -28.05 -25.53 11.23
C GLU A 223 -27.36 -26.61 10.38
N ALA A 224 -27.76 -26.75 9.11
CA ALA A 224 -27.15 -27.73 8.21
C ALA A 224 -25.66 -27.43 7.92
N LEU A 225 -25.27 -26.15 7.82
CA LEU A 225 -23.87 -25.75 7.66
C LEU A 225 -23.04 -26.03 8.92
N LEU A 226 -23.60 -25.80 10.12
CA LEU A 226 -22.96 -26.15 11.38
C LEU A 226 -22.79 -27.67 11.50
N GLN A 227 -23.83 -28.44 11.19
CA GLN A 227 -23.79 -29.92 11.15
C GLN A 227 -22.74 -30.45 10.19
N ALA A 228 -22.61 -29.86 9.00
CA ALA A 228 -21.63 -30.26 8.01
C ALA A 228 -20.20 -29.79 8.33
N GLY A 229 -20.07 -28.65 9.01
CA GLY A 229 -18.82 -27.90 9.08
C GLY A 229 -18.12 -27.92 10.42
N LEU A 230 -18.79 -28.17 11.55
CA LEU A 230 -18.13 -28.27 12.85
C LEU A 230 -17.30 -29.56 12.96
N ASN A 231 -16.26 -29.53 13.79
CA ASN A 231 -15.47 -30.71 14.11
C ASN A 231 -16.04 -31.44 15.35
N ALA A 232 -15.35 -32.50 15.80
CA ALA A 232 -15.75 -33.28 16.97
C ALA A 232 -15.86 -32.46 18.27
N SER A 233 -15.10 -31.37 18.39
CA SER A 233 -15.10 -30.45 19.54
C SER A 233 -16.19 -29.38 19.47
N ALA A 234 -17.11 -29.45 18.50
CA ALA A 234 -18.09 -28.39 18.22
C ALA A 234 -17.43 -27.03 17.95
N ASP A 235 -16.23 -27.03 17.37
CA ASP A 235 -15.49 -25.84 16.94
C ASP A 235 -14.90 -26.07 15.53
N GLY A 236 -13.85 -25.33 15.16
CA GLY A 236 -13.16 -25.55 13.89
C GLY A 236 -13.86 -24.98 12.65
N LEU A 237 -14.95 -24.22 12.80
CA LEU A 237 -15.63 -23.52 11.70
C LEU A 237 -15.74 -22.03 12.02
N LEU A 238 -15.26 -21.18 11.13
CA LEU A 238 -15.39 -19.72 11.22
C LEU A 238 -16.44 -19.24 10.22
N LEU A 239 -17.39 -18.44 10.72
CA LEU A 239 -18.60 -18.03 10.02
C LEU A 239 -18.59 -16.51 9.79
N PRO A 240 -18.63 -16.03 8.54
CA PRO A 240 -18.65 -14.61 8.26
C PRO A 240 -20.00 -14.00 8.62
N LEU A 241 -19.99 -12.78 9.17
CA LEU A 241 -21.22 -12.01 9.35
C LEU A 241 -21.90 -11.77 7.99
N PRO A 242 -23.24 -11.89 7.92
CA PRO A 242 -23.97 -11.51 6.73
C PRO A 242 -23.76 -10.03 6.39
N GLN A 243 -23.52 -9.71 5.12
CA GLN A 243 -23.21 -8.33 4.71
C GLN A 243 -24.35 -7.34 4.99
N HIS A 244 -25.61 -7.79 4.93
CA HIS A 244 -26.77 -6.93 5.23
C HIS A 244 -26.75 -6.42 6.68
N LEU A 245 -26.31 -7.26 7.63
CA LEU A 245 -26.19 -6.89 9.04
C LEU A 245 -25.18 -5.74 9.25
N LEU A 246 -24.17 -5.63 8.38
CA LEU A 246 -23.13 -4.60 8.46
C LEU A 246 -23.59 -3.21 7.99
N VAL A 247 -24.81 -3.08 7.46
CA VAL A 247 -25.39 -1.80 7.02
C VAL A 247 -26.63 -1.38 7.81
N GLU A 248 -27.14 -2.23 8.69
CA GLU A 248 -28.33 -2.00 9.51
C GLU A 248 -28.02 -1.18 10.79
N GLU A 249 -28.98 -0.38 11.25
CA GLU A 249 -28.86 0.39 12.51
C GLU A 249 -28.70 -0.54 13.74
N GLY A 250 -29.24 -1.75 13.67
CA GLY A 250 -29.22 -2.76 14.73
C GLY A 250 -28.00 -3.70 14.73
N MET A 251 -26.91 -3.36 14.04
CA MET A 251 -25.74 -4.23 13.82
C MET A 251 -25.27 -4.97 15.09
N ALA A 252 -25.07 -4.25 16.20
CA ALA A 252 -24.60 -4.83 17.46
C ALA A 252 -25.62 -5.80 18.09
N ALA A 253 -26.93 -5.52 17.94
CA ALA A 253 -27.98 -6.39 18.45
C ALA A 253 -28.12 -7.65 17.59
N GLY A 254 -28.16 -7.50 16.27
CA GLY A 254 -28.25 -8.63 15.34
C GLY A 254 -27.02 -9.53 15.39
N THR A 255 -25.82 -8.97 15.55
CA THR A 255 -24.58 -9.76 15.73
C THR A 255 -24.65 -10.60 17.00
N ARG A 256 -25.12 -10.02 18.11
CA ARG A 256 -25.29 -10.77 19.37
C ARG A 256 -26.36 -11.86 19.27
N ALA A 257 -27.45 -11.60 18.56
CA ALA A 257 -28.51 -12.57 18.33
C ALA A 257 -28.02 -13.77 17.51
N LEU A 258 -27.33 -13.51 16.39
CA LEU A 258 -26.73 -14.57 15.57
C LEU A 258 -25.72 -15.41 16.34
N ARG A 259 -24.87 -14.76 17.15
CA ARG A 259 -23.91 -15.44 18.04
C ARG A 259 -24.63 -16.38 19.01
N GLN A 260 -25.68 -15.90 19.68
CA GLN A 260 -26.46 -16.69 20.63
C GLN A 260 -27.16 -17.88 19.97
N GLN A 261 -27.68 -17.69 18.74
CA GLN A 261 -28.26 -18.77 17.95
C GLN A 261 -27.23 -19.86 17.66
N ILE A 262 -26.04 -19.50 17.19
CA ILE A 262 -24.95 -20.44 16.92
C ILE A 262 -24.53 -21.16 18.20
N GLU A 263 -24.38 -20.45 19.31
CA GLU A 263 -23.99 -21.06 20.59
C GLU A 263 -25.04 -22.06 21.09
N THR A 264 -26.33 -21.75 20.92
CA THR A 264 -27.42 -22.67 21.26
C THR A 264 -27.35 -23.95 20.43
N MET A 265 -27.06 -23.83 19.13
CA MET A 265 -26.88 -24.98 18.24
C MET A 265 -25.63 -25.81 18.62
N ARG A 266 -24.52 -25.15 18.99
CA ARG A 266 -23.29 -25.82 19.46
C ARG A 266 -23.48 -26.54 20.79
N ALA A 267 -24.27 -25.99 21.70
CA ALA A 267 -24.58 -26.64 22.98
C ALA A 267 -25.34 -27.96 22.81
N ASN A 268 -26.08 -28.11 21.71
CA ASN A 268 -26.79 -29.33 21.34
C ASN A 268 -25.96 -30.25 20.42
N TRP A 269 -24.65 -30.01 20.27
CA TRP A 269 -23.77 -30.82 19.43
C TRP A 269 -23.56 -32.20 20.02
N ASP A 270 -23.95 -33.24 19.27
CA ASP A 270 -23.89 -34.64 19.67
C ASP A 270 -22.62 -35.37 19.18
N GLY A 271 -21.65 -34.63 18.63
CA GLY A 271 -20.35 -35.18 18.26
C GLY A 271 -20.30 -35.85 16.89
N GLY A 272 -21.29 -35.62 16.02
CA GLY A 272 -21.28 -35.95 14.58
C GLY A 272 -20.61 -37.29 14.24
N THR A 273 -21.34 -38.41 14.37
CA THR A 273 -20.95 -39.79 13.99
C THR A 273 -19.49 -39.99 13.52
N ALA A 274 -18.54 -39.92 14.43
CA ALA A 274 -17.18 -40.40 14.20
C ALA A 274 -17.08 -41.81 14.81
N ASP A 275 -16.89 -42.80 13.94
CA ASP A 275 -16.64 -44.19 14.30
C ASP A 275 -15.61 -44.30 15.43
N ARG A 276 -15.94 -45.15 16.41
CA ARG A 276 -15.08 -45.45 17.54
C ARG A 276 -13.72 -45.96 17.02
N CYS A 277 -12.68 -45.21 17.35
CA CYS A 277 -11.29 -45.48 17.00
C CYS A 277 -10.87 -46.90 17.42
N ASP A 278 -10.70 -47.81 16.45
CA ASP A 278 -9.99 -49.07 16.64
C ASP A 278 -8.48 -48.76 16.69
N LEU A 279 -7.88 -48.96 17.86
CA LEU A 279 -6.45 -48.82 18.09
C LEU A 279 -5.65 -49.69 17.11
N TRP A 280 -4.92 -49.04 16.20
CA TRP A 280 -3.94 -49.70 15.35
C TRP A 280 -2.64 -49.96 16.15
N LEU A 281 -2.32 -51.22 16.42
CA LEU A 281 -1.01 -51.65 16.92
C LEU A 281 -0.07 -51.98 15.73
N PRO A 282 1.20 -51.53 15.74
CA PRO A 282 2.11 -51.75 14.62
C PRO A 282 2.77 -53.14 14.66
N ALA A 283 2.88 -53.77 13.49
CA ALA A 283 3.70 -54.97 13.25
C ALA A 283 5.10 -54.59 12.68
N PRO A 284 6.11 -55.48 12.79
CA PRO A 284 7.52 -55.10 12.94
C PRO A 284 8.25 -54.70 11.66
N ARG A 285 9.29 -53.89 11.86
CA ARG A 285 10.24 -53.41 10.85
C ARG A 285 11.06 -54.54 10.24
N THR A 286 11.16 -54.56 8.91
CA THR A 286 12.29 -55.14 8.17
C THR A 286 12.91 -54.02 7.32
N GLY A 287 14.24 -53.91 7.36
CA GLY A 287 14.97 -52.79 6.76
C GLY A 287 15.56 -53.09 5.38
N SER A 288 16.05 -52.04 4.73
CA SER A 288 17.36 -52.02 4.07
C SER A 288 17.65 -50.63 3.51
N ALA A 289 18.93 -50.25 3.66
CA ALA A 289 19.63 -49.08 3.18
C ALA A 289 19.42 -48.71 1.70
N ALA A 290 19.43 -47.40 1.43
CA ALA A 290 20.38 -46.77 0.49
C ALA A 290 20.33 -45.24 0.67
N ALA A 291 21.47 -44.65 1.04
CA ALA A 291 21.71 -43.22 1.05
C ALA A 291 22.81 -42.89 0.03
N ALA A 292 22.79 -41.62 -0.42
CA ALA A 292 23.85 -40.85 -1.06
C ALA A 292 23.94 -40.87 -2.61
N GLN A 293 23.55 -39.71 -3.18
CA GLN A 293 23.98 -39.02 -4.42
C GLN A 293 22.73 -38.29 -4.95
N ALA A 294 22.67 -36.98 -5.21
CA ALA A 294 23.69 -36.03 -5.59
C ALA A 294 23.30 -34.61 -5.12
N ALA A 295 24.29 -33.86 -4.66
CA ALA A 295 24.23 -32.43 -4.45
C ALA A 295 25.36 -31.80 -5.26
N SER A 296 25.02 -31.01 -6.28
CA SER A 296 25.84 -29.90 -6.82
C SER A 296 25.20 -29.33 -8.08
N SER A 297 24.74 -28.09 -8.02
CA SER A 297 25.01 -27.10 -9.07
C SER A 297 24.66 -25.71 -8.55
N ASP A 298 25.72 -24.96 -8.25
CA ASP A 298 25.73 -23.52 -8.01
C ASP A 298 25.06 -22.76 -9.16
N GLY A 299 24.17 -21.83 -8.82
CA GLY A 299 23.70 -20.78 -9.71
C GLY A 299 24.21 -19.43 -9.22
N LEU A 300 25.43 -19.08 -9.62
CA LEU A 300 25.91 -17.70 -9.54
C LEU A 300 25.12 -16.87 -10.56
N LEU A 301 24.39 -15.85 -10.09
CA LEU A 301 23.78 -14.86 -10.96
C LEU A 301 24.88 -13.96 -11.53
N ASP A 302 24.98 -13.90 -12.85
CA ASP A 302 26.02 -13.16 -13.56
C ASP A 302 25.85 -11.64 -13.38
N ALA A 303 26.97 -10.93 -13.20
CA ALA A 303 27.01 -9.48 -13.04
C ALA A 303 26.40 -8.71 -14.24
N GLU A 304 26.45 -9.30 -15.43
CA GLU A 304 25.88 -8.72 -16.66
C GLU A 304 24.34 -8.68 -16.62
N SER A 305 23.68 -9.69 -16.03
CA SER A 305 22.22 -9.71 -15.85
C SER A 305 21.72 -8.65 -14.85
N LEU A 306 22.52 -8.35 -13.83
CA LEU A 306 22.23 -7.26 -12.87
C LEU A 306 22.42 -5.88 -13.52
N GLU A 307 23.40 -5.75 -14.42
CA GLU A 307 23.68 -4.50 -15.14
C GLU A 307 22.62 -4.22 -16.22
N GLN A 308 22.15 -5.26 -16.93
CA GLN A 308 21.03 -5.16 -17.88
C GLN A 308 19.71 -4.78 -17.18
N GLY A 309 19.38 -5.41 -16.05
CA GLY A 309 18.19 -5.05 -15.27
C GLY A 309 18.24 -3.59 -14.78
N ARG A 310 19.42 -3.10 -14.36
CA ARG A 310 19.60 -1.70 -13.94
C ARG A 310 19.44 -0.71 -15.10
N LEU A 311 19.89 -1.07 -16.30
CA LEU A 311 19.74 -0.26 -17.51
C LEU A 311 18.28 -0.21 -17.98
N GLU A 312 17.55 -1.31 -17.87
CA GLU A 312 16.12 -1.38 -18.17
C GLU A 312 15.28 -0.57 -17.18
N ASP A 313 15.57 -0.66 -15.88
CA ASP A 313 14.93 0.14 -14.84
C ASP A 313 15.17 1.64 -15.06
N GLN A 314 16.41 2.05 -15.34
CA GLN A 314 16.75 3.44 -15.66
C GLN A 314 16.03 3.95 -16.91
N ARG A 315 15.86 3.10 -17.92
CA ARG A 315 15.13 3.44 -19.15
C ARG A 315 13.65 3.63 -18.87
N GLN A 316 13.05 2.75 -18.08
CA GLN A 316 11.64 2.79 -17.73
C GLN A 316 11.30 3.95 -16.80
N GLU A 317 12.21 4.32 -15.88
CA GLU A 317 12.14 5.55 -15.09
C GLU A 317 12.24 6.80 -15.95
N GLY A 318 13.14 6.79 -16.94
CA GLY A 318 13.25 7.88 -17.90
C GLY A 318 11.94 8.15 -18.65
N LEU A 319 11.25 7.10 -19.09
CA LEU A 319 9.94 7.20 -19.75
C LEU A 319 8.85 7.77 -18.82
N ARG A 320 8.81 7.35 -17.55
CA ARG A 320 7.85 7.86 -16.56
C ARG A 320 8.07 9.36 -16.26
N LEU A 321 9.33 9.81 -16.22
CA LEU A 321 9.65 11.21 -16.05
C LEU A 321 9.22 12.02 -17.28
N ASP A 322 9.45 11.50 -18.49
CA ASP A 322 9.06 12.19 -19.72
C ASP A 322 7.53 12.40 -19.81
N GLU A 323 6.74 11.39 -19.43
CA GLU A 323 5.28 11.52 -19.28
C GLU A 323 4.89 12.59 -18.26
N LEU A 324 5.57 12.63 -17.11
CA LEU A 324 5.33 13.65 -16.08
C LEU A 324 5.58 15.07 -16.62
N LEU A 325 6.61 15.27 -17.44
CA LEU A 325 6.89 16.58 -18.04
C LEU A 325 5.78 17.04 -18.99
N VAL A 326 5.20 16.10 -19.75
CA VAL A 326 4.04 16.39 -20.63
C VAL A 326 2.83 16.79 -19.78
N ASP A 327 2.53 16.06 -18.71
CA ASP A 327 1.40 16.37 -17.84
C ASP A 327 1.55 17.73 -17.15
N LEU A 328 2.76 18.07 -16.69
CA LEU A 328 3.08 19.38 -16.12
C LEU A 328 2.87 20.51 -17.14
N PHE A 329 3.22 20.28 -18.41
CA PHE A 329 2.94 21.24 -19.47
C PHE A 329 1.43 21.42 -19.67
N ASP A 330 0.67 20.32 -19.74
CA ASP A 330 -0.76 20.33 -20.03
C ASP A 330 -1.59 21.03 -18.94
N ILE A 331 -1.13 21.06 -17.68
CA ILE A 331 -1.76 21.84 -16.60
C ILE A 331 -1.33 23.32 -16.53
N GLY A 332 -0.49 23.75 -17.47
CA GLY A 332 -0.01 25.12 -17.61
C GLY A 332 1.10 25.51 -16.64
N CYS A 333 1.96 24.57 -16.24
CA CYS A 333 3.15 24.90 -15.45
C CYS A 333 4.26 25.57 -16.28
N LEU A 334 4.22 25.48 -17.60
CA LEU A 334 5.11 26.22 -18.50
C LEU A 334 4.25 27.09 -19.43
N LEU A 335 4.42 28.40 -19.34
CA LEU A 335 3.66 29.39 -20.11
C LEU A 335 4.60 30.17 -21.02
N PHE A 336 4.16 30.49 -22.23
CA PHE A 336 4.88 31.31 -23.20
C PHE A 336 4.20 32.68 -23.36
N GLY A 337 5.00 33.74 -23.42
CA GLY A 337 4.53 35.12 -23.47
C GLY A 337 5.60 36.09 -22.97
N GLU A 338 5.39 37.39 -23.15
CA GLU A 338 6.30 38.42 -22.64
C GLU A 338 6.05 38.68 -21.14
N TYR A 339 6.99 38.26 -20.30
CA TYR A 339 6.95 38.43 -18.85
C TYR A 339 8.06 39.39 -18.40
N VAL A 340 7.67 40.51 -17.80
CA VAL A 340 8.62 41.50 -17.25
C VAL A 340 9.01 41.08 -15.83
N GLN A 341 10.28 40.81 -15.60
CA GLN A 341 10.82 40.53 -14.27
C GLN A 341 10.92 41.80 -13.41
N ALA A 342 11.06 41.64 -12.10
CA ALA A 342 11.33 42.74 -11.16
C ALA A 342 12.64 43.51 -11.48
N SER A 343 13.54 42.91 -12.26
CA SER A 343 14.77 43.51 -12.79
C SER A 343 14.57 44.37 -14.05
N GLY A 344 13.36 44.36 -14.66
CA GLY A 344 13.05 45.02 -15.92
C GLY A 344 13.38 44.19 -17.18
N ALA A 345 13.98 43.01 -17.03
CA ALA A 345 14.23 42.10 -18.15
C ALA A 345 12.93 41.42 -18.63
N VAL A 346 12.77 41.26 -19.94
CA VAL A 346 11.65 40.52 -20.54
C VAL A 346 12.07 39.07 -20.77
N PHE A 347 11.36 38.14 -20.14
CA PHE A 347 11.46 36.71 -20.41
C PHE A 347 10.29 36.28 -21.29
N ASN A 348 10.56 35.40 -22.26
CA ASN A 348 9.54 34.95 -23.22
C ASN A 348 8.77 33.70 -22.76
N TYR A 349 9.03 33.23 -21.54
CA TYR A 349 8.33 32.13 -20.89
C TYR A 349 8.42 32.25 -19.37
N TYR A 350 7.53 31.54 -18.68
CA TYR A 350 7.45 31.48 -17.22
C TYR A 350 7.11 30.06 -16.76
N ILE A 351 7.79 29.58 -15.73
CA ILE A 351 7.54 28.27 -15.12
C ILE A 351 6.90 28.49 -13.75
N ASP A 352 5.69 27.96 -13.55
CA ASP A 352 4.93 28.05 -12.29
C ASP A 352 4.57 26.67 -11.75
N LEU A 353 5.47 26.10 -10.95
CA LEU A 353 5.25 24.82 -10.29
C LEU A 353 4.28 24.91 -9.10
N ARG A 354 3.85 26.12 -8.70
CA ARG A 354 2.88 26.30 -7.60
C ARG A 354 1.50 25.74 -7.92
N ARG A 355 1.18 25.61 -9.21
CA ARG A 355 -0.10 25.06 -9.67
C ARG A 355 -0.26 23.58 -9.34
N ILE A 356 0.86 22.86 -9.21
CA ILE A 356 0.90 21.40 -9.02
C ILE A 356 0.18 20.98 -7.74
N ILE A 357 0.19 21.81 -6.69
CA ILE A 357 -0.46 21.49 -5.40
C ILE A 357 -1.98 21.32 -5.53
N SER A 358 -2.59 21.84 -6.60
CA SER A 358 -4.02 21.69 -6.88
C SER A 358 -4.36 20.35 -7.54
N ASP A 359 -3.37 19.56 -7.94
CA ASP A 359 -3.51 18.20 -8.45
C ASP A 359 -2.68 17.22 -7.59
N PRO A 360 -3.28 16.60 -6.55
CA PRO A 360 -2.55 15.73 -5.63
C PRO A 360 -1.88 14.51 -6.28
N ASN A 361 -2.45 13.97 -7.36
CA ASN A 361 -1.88 12.80 -8.04
C ASN A 361 -0.63 13.19 -8.83
N LEU A 362 -0.71 14.30 -9.57
CA LEU A 362 0.45 14.85 -10.27
C LEU A 362 1.52 15.31 -9.29
N PHE A 363 1.12 15.92 -8.17
CA PHE A 363 2.01 16.33 -7.11
C PHE A 363 2.75 15.13 -6.50
N HIS A 364 2.07 14.02 -6.23
CA HIS A 364 2.70 12.79 -5.75
C HIS A 364 3.77 12.25 -6.72
N ARG A 365 3.52 12.30 -8.03
CA ARG A 365 4.53 11.91 -9.04
C ARG A 365 5.74 12.83 -9.04
N VAL A 366 5.55 14.13 -8.84
CA VAL A 366 6.65 15.10 -8.65
C VAL A 366 7.46 14.76 -7.40
N LEU A 367 6.82 14.49 -6.27
CA LEU A 367 7.50 14.11 -5.02
C LEU A 367 8.32 12.83 -5.20
N HIS A 368 7.80 11.82 -5.91
CA HIS A 368 8.55 10.61 -6.23
C HIS A 368 9.80 10.89 -7.06
N ALA A 369 9.73 11.81 -8.02
CA ALA A 369 10.89 12.19 -8.82
C ALA A 369 11.95 12.95 -7.99
N TYR A 370 11.54 13.77 -7.01
CA TYR A 370 12.45 14.38 -6.03
C TYR A 370 13.07 13.35 -5.06
N ALA A 371 12.32 12.31 -4.68
CA ALA A 371 12.80 11.30 -3.74
C ALA A 371 14.03 10.55 -4.26
N GLN A 372 14.20 10.43 -5.59
CA GLN A 372 15.33 9.73 -6.19
C GLN A 372 16.70 10.34 -5.87
N PRO A 373 16.98 11.63 -6.18
CA PRO A 373 18.24 12.24 -5.77
C PRO A 373 18.36 12.28 -4.24
N LEU A 374 17.27 12.51 -3.51
CA LEU A 374 17.29 12.55 -2.04
C LEU A 374 17.68 11.21 -1.40
N ALA A 375 17.27 10.08 -1.96
CA ALA A 375 17.58 8.75 -1.44
C ALA A 375 19.08 8.40 -1.46
N GLN A 376 19.88 9.13 -2.25
CA GLN A 376 21.32 8.93 -2.37
C GLN A 376 22.13 9.79 -1.38
N LEU A 377 21.45 10.70 -0.67
CA LEU A 377 22.08 11.67 0.22
C LEU A 377 21.90 11.26 1.68
N ARG A 378 22.76 11.81 2.54
CA ARG A 378 22.67 11.63 4.00
C ARG A 378 22.47 12.98 4.66
N PHE A 379 21.32 13.15 5.30
CA PHE A 379 20.92 14.37 5.99
C PHE A 379 19.96 14.04 7.13
N ASP A 380 19.87 14.95 8.09
CA ASP A 380 19.02 14.83 9.28
C ASP A 380 17.69 15.57 9.07
N ARG A 381 17.68 16.63 8.26
CA ARG A 381 16.52 17.50 7.99
C ARG A 381 16.35 17.84 6.52
N ILE A 382 15.10 18.09 6.13
CA ILE A 382 14.75 18.73 4.87
C ILE A 382 14.46 20.21 5.15
N ALA A 383 15.00 21.12 4.33
CA ALA A 383 14.67 22.55 4.38
C ALA A 383 14.04 23.03 3.07
N GLY A 384 12.76 23.41 3.11
CA GLY A 384 12.08 24.02 1.96
C GLY A 384 12.26 25.53 1.89
N ILE A 385 12.53 26.10 0.72
CA ILE A 385 12.67 27.56 0.54
C ILE A 385 11.29 28.22 0.29
N PRO A 386 10.78 29.07 1.19
CA PRO A 386 9.42 29.60 1.03
C PRO A 386 9.27 30.60 -0.13
N TYR A 387 8.11 30.66 -0.79
CA TYR A 387 6.90 29.85 -0.58
C TYR A 387 6.74 28.73 -1.63
N GLY A 388 7.51 28.77 -2.72
CA GLY A 388 7.31 27.90 -3.88
C GLY A 388 7.54 26.42 -3.57
N SER A 389 8.65 26.12 -2.89
CA SER A 389 9.04 24.74 -2.58
C SER A 389 8.58 24.25 -1.20
N LEU A 390 7.94 25.10 -0.39
CA LEU A 390 7.47 24.69 0.94
C LEU A 390 6.41 23.57 0.90
N PRO A 391 5.41 23.58 -0.02
CA PRO A 391 4.52 22.44 -0.19
C PRO A 391 5.28 21.17 -0.59
N THR A 392 6.22 21.28 -1.53
CA THR A 392 7.06 20.16 -1.98
C THR A 392 7.90 19.57 -0.85
N ALA A 393 8.57 20.42 -0.07
CA ALA A 393 9.36 20.01 1.07
C ALA A 393 8.49 19.37 2.18
N THR A 394 7.27 19.86 2.37
CA THR A 394 6.27 19.22 3.24
C THR A 394 5.91 17.82 2.73
N GLY A 395 5.59 17.68 1.44
CA GLY A 395 5.29 16.40 0.83
C GLY A 395 6.45 15.40 0.95
N LEU A 396 7.68 15.86 0.72
CA LEU A 396 8.89 15.04 0.85
C LEU A 396 9.19 14.64 2.29
N SER A 397 8.96 15.54 3.24
CA SER A 397 9.08 15.25 4.68
C SER A 397 8.15 14.12 5.10
N LEU A 398 6.90 14.14 4.64
CA LEU A 398 5.93 13.07 4.89
C LEU A 398 6.33 11.76 4.19
N GLN A 399 6.73 11.83 2.92
CA GLN A 399 7.07 10.65 2.12
C GLN A 399 8.34 9.96 2.65
N LEU A 400 9.38 10.72 2.96
CA LEU A 400 10.69 10.21 3.40
C LEU A 400 10.78 10.04 4.92
N HIS A 401 9.75 10.46 5.67
CA HIS A 401 9.73 10.47 7.14
C HIS A 401 10.91 11.24 7.76
N VAL A 402 11.34 12.33 7.10
CA VAL A 402 12.43 13.20 7.57
C VAL A 402 11.84 14.52 8.06
N PRO A 403 12.20 15.02 9.27
CA PRO A 403 11.64 16.27 9.78
C PRO A 403 11.92 17.49 8.88
N LEU A 404 10.88 18.29 8.64
CA LEU A 404 10.93 19.54 7.90
C LEU A 404 11.32 20.71 8.81
N ILE A 405 12.22 21.55 8.31
CA ILE A 405 12.44 22.92 8.78
C ILE A 405 12.31 23.89 7.61
N TYR A 406 12.19 25.19 7.84
CA TYR A 406 12.32 26.17 6.75
C TYR A 406 12.78 27.55 7.23
N PRO A 407 13.65 28.24 6.47
CA PRO A 407 14.05 29.60 6.77
C PRO A 407 12.90 30.56 6.47
N ARG A 408 12.58 31.46 7.41
CA ARG A 408 11.54 32.47 7.21
C ARG A 408 11.96 33.48 6.14
N LYS A 409 10.99 33.90 5.33
CA LYS A 409 11.19 34.98 4.34
C LYS A 409 11.24 36.36 4.99
N GLU A 410 10.41 36.60 6.01
CA GLU A 410 10.27 37.88 6.70
C GLU A 410 10.75 37.79 8.16
N VAL A 411 11.32 38.88 8.69
CA VAL A 411 11.74 38.98 10.10
C VAL A 411 10.55 39.55 10.91
N LYS A 412 10.09 38.81 11.92
CA LYS A 412 9.03 39.31 12.83
C LYS A 412 9.52 40.54 13.63
N ALA A 413 8.67 41.57 13.73
CA ALA A 413 8.95 42.76 14.53
C ALA A 413 8.97 42.49 16.06
N HIS A 414 8.22 41.49 16.54
CA HIS A 414 8.10 41.14 17.96
C HIS A 414 8.02 39.62 18.19
N GLY A 415 8.65 39.13 19.26
CA GLY A 415 8.76 37.70 19.62
C GLY A 415 10.21 37.17 19.57
N ALA A 416 10.43 35.92 19.99
CA ALA A 416 11.74 35.25 19.85
C ALA A 416 12.14 35.27 18.37
N ARG A 417 13.24 35.96 18.03
CA ARG A 417 13.73 36.24 16.66
C ARG A 417 14.26 34.99 15.96
N ARG A 418 13.49 33.90 15.92
CA ARG A 418 13.85 32.66 15.22
C ARG A 418 13.81 32.90 13.71
N LEU A 419 14.94 32.68 13.05
CA LEU A 419 15.12 32.78 11.60
C LEU A 419 14.57 31.56 10.86
N ILE A 420 14.39 30.44 11.55
CA ILE A 420 13.97 29.14 11.03
C ILE A 420 12.74 28.66 11.82
N GLU A 421 11.81 28.04 11.11
CA GLU A 421 10.66 27.34 11.67
C GLU A 421 10.91 25.82 11.69
N GLY A 422 10.36 25.16 12.70
CA GLY A 422 10.68 23.78 13.04
C GLY A 422 11.73 23.70 14.16
N ASP A 423 11.78 22.55 14.84
CA ASP A 423 12.77 22.27 15.87
C ASP A 423 14.03 21.69 15.22
N PHE A 424 15.22 21.94 15.74
CA PHE A 424 16.48 21.36 15.27
C PHE A 424 17.57 21.49 16.32
N GLU A 425 18.63 20.70 16.18
CA GLU A 425 19.84 20.79 16.99
C GLU A 425 21.00 21.37 16.17
N GLU A 426 21.88 22.13 16.82
CA GLU A 426 23.08 22.65 16.17
C GLU A 426 23.99 21.51 15.69
N GLY A 427 24.52 21.64 14.49
CA GLY A 427 25.40 20.66 13.88
C GLY A 427 24.71 19.57 13.06
N GLU A 428 23.37 19.50 13.07
CA GLU A 428 22.56 18.66 12.18
C GLU A 428 22.81 19.04 10.70
N THR A 429 22.73 18.03 9.84
CA THR A 429 22.95 18.14 8.39
C THR A 429 21.62 18.34 7.67
N VAL A 430 21.57 19.28 6.74
CA VAL A 430 20.33 19.69 6.09
C VAL A 430 20.48 19.60 4.58
N VAL A 431 19.48 19.00 3.93
CA VAL A 431 19.30 19.12 2.47
C VAL A 431 18.30 20.23 2.18
N VAL A 432 18.66 21.15 1.28
CA VAL A 432 17.77 22.23 0.85
C VAL A 432 16.98 21.77 -0.37
N VAL A 433 15.66 21.96 -0.35
CA VAL A 433 14.76 21.66 -1.45
C VAL A 433 14.22 22.96 -2.03
N ASP A 434 14.34 23.13 -3.35
CA ASP A 434 13.72 24.26 -4.07
C ASP A 434 13.02 23.84 -5.36
N ASP A 435 12.12 24.68 -5.91
CA ASP A 435 11.29 24.33 -7.06
C ASP A 435 12.06 24.44 -8.39
N ILE A 436 12.63 25.61 -8.67
CA ILE A 436 13.38 25.90 -9.89
C ILE A 436 14.66 26.69 -9.59
N LEU A 437 15.78 26.21 -10.12
CA LEU A 437 17.06 26.90 -10.02
C LEU A 437 17.28 27.81 -11.22
N ILE A 438 17.18 29.13 -11.01
CA ILE A 438 17.41 30.15 -12.04
C ILE A 438 18.76 30.87 -11.85
N THR A 439 18.92 31.62 -10.75
CA THR A 439 20.17 32.37 -10.45
C THR A 439 20.90 31.85 -9.21
N GLY A 440 20.25 30.97 -8.44
CA GLY A 440 20.70 30.46 -7.15
C GLY A 440 20.59 31.45 -5.97
N GLY A 441 20.12 32.68 -6.20
CA GLY A 441 20.09 33.73 -5.17
C GLY A 441 19.24 33.38 -3.94
N SER A 442 17.99 32.96 -4.15
CA SER A 442 17.07 32.62 -3.06
C SER A 442 17.53 31.41 -2.25
N VAL A 443 18.08 30.40 -2.91
CA VAL A 443 18.70 29.25 -2.26
C VAL A 443 19.87 29.68 -1.38
N LEU A 444 20.83 30.46 -1.90
CA LEU A 444 21.99 30.92 -1.14
C LEU A 444 21.61 31.79 0.07
N GLU A 445 20.58 32.64 -0.07
CA GLU A 445 20.05 33.41 1.07
C GLU A 445 19.45 32.49 2.14
N GLY A 446 18.67 31.49 1.72
CA GLY A 446 18.10 30.48 2.61
C GLY A 446 19.17 29.68 3.34
N ILE A 447 20.21 29.23 2.63
CA ILE A 447 21.37 28.54 3.20
C ILE A 447 22.07 29.40 4.24
N GLY A 448 22.31 30.68 3.97
CA GLY A 448 22.92 31.58 4.95
C GLY A 448 22.13 31.69 6.26
N LYS A 449 20.79 31.61 6.20
CA LYS A 449 19.93 31.59 7.41
C LYS A 449 20.03 30.26 8.16
N LEU A 450 20.13 29.14 7.45
CA LEU A 450 20.33 27.80 8.02
C LEU A 450 21.69 27.71 8.72
N GLU A 451 22.77 28.07 8.04
CA GLU A 451 24.13 27.99 8.58
C GLU A 451 24.38 28.97 9.73
N SER A 452 23.83 30.18 9.68
CA SER A 452 23.90 31.12 10.80
C SER A 452 23.16 30.66 12.06
N SER A 453 22.30 29.65 11.93
CA SER A 453 21.63 28.99 13.05
C SER A 453 22.32 27.67 13.46
N GLY A 454 23.53 27.41 12.97
CA GLY A 454 24.35 26.26 13.39
C GLY A 454 24.13 24.97 12.59
N LEU A 455 23.31 24.99 11.54
CA LEU A 455 23.05 23.82 10.69
C LEU A 455 24.12 23.68 9.60
N LYS A 456 24.34 22.45 9.10
CA LYS A 456 25.31 22.17 8.03
C LYS A 456 24.58 21.86 6.73
N VAL A 457 24.70 22.73 5.73
CA VAL A 457 24.14 22.48 4.40
C VAL A 457 25.22 21.91 3.48
N ARG A 458 24.90 20.84 2.76
CA ARG A 458 25.81 20.23 1.76
C ARG A 458 25.16 20.12 0.39
N ASP A 459 23.89 19.75 0.38
CA ASP A 459 23.18 19.37 -0.82
C ASP A 459 21.96 20.28 -1.03
N VAL A 460 21.77 20.68 -2.29
CA VAL A 460 20.60 21.39 -2.78
C VAL A 460 19.94 20.51 -3.84
N VAL A 461 18.66 20.19 -3.64
CA VAL A 461 17.86 19.40 -4.59
C VAL A 461 16.78 20.29 -5.18
N VAL A 462 16.70 20.35 -6.51
CA VAL A 462 15.70 21.14 -7.24
C VAL A 462 14.95 20.30 -8.27
N PHE A 463 13.70 20.65 -8.56
CA PHE A 463 12.99 19.96 -9.65
C PHE A 463 13.62 20.29 -10.99
N ILE A 464 13.74 21.58 -11.30
CA ILE A 464 14.18 22.06 -12.61
C ILE A 464 15.48 22.85 -12.48
N ASP A 465 16.52 22.42 -13.18
CA ASP A 465 17.65 23.29 -13.52
C ASP A 465 17.32 24.04 -14.81
N HIS A 466 17.09 25.35 -14.68
CA HIS A 466 16.80 26.25 -15.79
C HIS A 466 18.06 26.51 -16.67
N GLY A 467 19.23 26.02 -16.25
CA GLY A 467 20.51 26.22 -16.93
C GLY A 467 21.16 27.56 -16.59
N GLY A 468 22.25 27.87 -17.31
CA GLY A 468 23.08 29.05 -17.04
C GLY A 468 24.19 28.75 -16.03
N ASN A 469 24.46 29.69 -15.11
CA ASN A 469 25.59 29.60 -14.17
C ASN A 469 25.19 29.32 -12.72
N ALA A 470 23.91 29.05 -12.43
CA ALA A 470 23.42 28.89 -11.05
C ALA A 470 24.01 27.64 -10.36
N SER A 471 24.02 26.49 -11.03
CA SER A 471 24.62 25.24 -10.52
C SER A 471 26.12 25.42 -10.26
N SER A 472 26.85 26.09 -11.17
CA SER A 472 28.27 26.42 -10.98
C SER A 472 28.51 27.40 -9.84
N ARG A 473 27.59 28.34 -9.61
CA ARG A 473 27.66 29.30 -8.51
C ARG A 473 27.47 28.60 -7.15
N LEU A 474 26.54 27.66 -7.06
CA LEU A 474 26.37 26.82 -5.86
C LEU A 474 27.62 25.96 -5.60
N ALA A 475 28.16 25.33 -6.65
CA ALA A 475 29.40 24.55 -6.54
C ALA A 475 30.60 25.40 -6.08
N SER A 476 30.74 26.62 -6.62
CA SER A 476 31.80 27.56 -6.21
C SER A 476 31.63 28.05 -4.77
N ALA A 477 30.41 28.01 -4.24
CA ALA A 477 30.11 28.30 -2.84
C ALA A 477 30.21 27.06 -1.93
N GLY A 478 30.56 25.89 -2.48
CA GLY A 478 30.78 24.65 -1.72
C GLY A 478 29.58 23.71 -1.61
N TYR A 479 28.50 23.94 -2.35
CA TYR A 479 27.27 23.12 -2.29
C TYR A 479 27.12 22.22 -3.52
N ALA A 480 26.72 20.97 -3.30
CA ALA A 480 26.35 20.05 -4.36
C ALA A 480 24.91 20.31 -4.82
N CYS A 481 24.70 20.46 -6.13
CA CYS A 481 23.39 20.71 -6.71
C CYS A 481 22.90 19.48 -7.47
N HIS A 482 21.70 19.01 -7.14
CA HIS A 482 21.05 17.85 -7.73
C HIS A 482 19.72 18.28 -8.36
N ALA A 483 19.61 18.22 -9.68
CA ALA A 483 18.39 18.56 -10.39
C ALA A 483 17.68 17.29 -10.87
N VAL A 484 16.37 17.21 -10.66
CA VAL A 484 15.55 16.10 -11.17
C VAL A 484 15.51 16.14 -12.70
N VAL A 485 15.39 17.33 -13.28
CA VAL A 485 15.38 17.54 -14.73
C VAL A 485 16.04 18.86 -15.12
N GLY A 486 16.75 18.87 -16.26
CA GLY A 486 17.28 20.09 -16.87
C GLY A 486 16.37 20.62 -17.97
N ILE A 487 16.43 21.94 -18.23
CA ILE A 487 15.62 22.61 -19.25
C ILE A 487 15.78 22.03 -20.67
N GLN A 488 16.95 21.49 -20.98
CA GLN A 488 17.22 20.85 -22.27
C GLN A 488 16.38 19.58 -22.45
N ARG A 489 16.25 18.74 -21.40
CA ARG A 489 15.42 17.53 -21.45
C ARG A 489 13.94 17.88 -21.58
N ILE A 490 13.47 18.88 -20.82
CA ILE A 490 12.10 19.40 -20.95
C ILE A 490 11.82 19.82 -22.40
N THR A 491 12.73 20.58 -22.99
CA THR A 491 12.61 21.04 -24.38
C THR A 491 12.53 19.87 -25.36
N THR A 492 13.41 18.87 -25.23
CA THR A 492 13.41 17.69 -26.11
C THR A 492 12.13 16.87 -25.98
N VAL A 493 11.68 16.59 -24.75
CA VAL A 493 10.48 15.79 -24.46
C VAL A 493 9.23 16.47 -24.98
N LEU A 494 9.04 17.76 -24.67
CA LEU A 494 7.84 18.48 -25.10
C LEU A 494 7.80 18.72 -26.62
N ARG A 495 8.94 18.88 -27.28
CA ARG A 495 8.98 18.87 -28.77
C ARG A 495 8.59 17.52 -29.34
N ALA A 496 9.13 16.42 -28.80
CA ALA A 496 8.79 15.07 -29.25
C ALA A 496 7.30 14.75 -29.05
N ALA A 497 6.70 15.26 -27.98
CA ALA A 497 5.27 15.14 -27.68
C ALA A 497 4.37 16.12 -28.47
N GLY A 498 4.93 16.96 -29.35
CA GLY A 498 4.18 17.94 -30.13
C GLY A 498 3.57 19.08 -29.31
N ARG A 499 4.09 19.35 -28.12
CA ARG A 499 3.64 20.41 -27.18
C ARG A 499 4.36 21.74 -27.36
N LEU A 500 5.53 21.75 -28.00
CA LEU A 500 6.28 22.97 -28.34
C LEU A 500 6.40 23.15 -29.85
N SER A 501 6.21 24.40 -30.30
CA SER A 501 6.65 24.82 -31.64
C SER A 501 8.18 24.93 -31.71
N GLN A 502 8.73 24.98 -32.93
CA GLN A 502 10.17 25.21 -33.11
C GLN A 502 10.61 26.54 -32.49
N GLU A 503 9.82 27.59 -32.66
CA GLU A 503 10.09 28.91 -32.09
C GLU A 503 10.09 28.88 -30.56
N GLN A 504 9.12 28.21 -29.93
CA GLN A 504 9.05 28.05 -28.48
C GLN A 504 10.24 27.26 -27.92
N ALA A 505 10.68 26.22 -28.64
CA ALA A 505 11.87 25.48 -28.27
C ALA A 505 13.16 26.32 -28.37
N ASP A 506 13.28 27.13 -29.42
CA ASP A 506 14.43 28.02 -29.60
C ASP A 506 14.49 29.07 -28.47
N LEU A 507 13.34 29.52 -27.97
CA LEU A 507 13.25 30.43 -26.82
C LEU A 507 13.78 29.81 -25.50
N LEU A 508 13.47 28.53 -25.26
CA LEU A 508 14.01 27.78 -24.11
C LEU A 508 15.52 27.56 -24.25
N ALA A 509 16.00 27.29 -25.47
CA ALA A 509 17.42 27.06 -25.77
C ALA A 509 18.28 28.34 -25.76
N ALA A 510 17.74 29.48 -26.17
CA ALA A 510 18.50 30.74 -26.23
C ALA A 510 18.96 31.24 -24.85
N HIS A 511 18.29 30.83 -23.77
CA HIS A 511 18.64 31.21 -22.40
C HIS A 511 19.78 30.37 -21.81
N THR A 512 20.07 29.19 -22.36
CA THR A 512 21.17 28.33 -21.89
C THR A 512 22.53 28.71 -22.46
N SER A 513 22.57 29.50 -23.55
CA SER A 513 23.80 29.91 -24.25
C SER A 513 24.36 31.29 -23.86
N GLY A 514 23.75 31.98 -22.88
CA GLY A 514 24.28 33.25 -22.35
C GLY A 514 24.25 34.43 -23.34
N GLN A 515 23.56 34.32 -24.48
CA GLN A 515 23.35 35.45 -25.39
C GLN A 515 22.03 36.16 -25.06
N ALA A 516 22.10 37.12 -24.14
CA ALA A 516 21.10 38.17 -24.08
C ALA A 516 21.13 38.95 -25.41
N ARG A 517 20.07 38.84 -26.21
CA ARG A 517 19.85 39.76 -27.33
C ARG A 517 19.64 41.16 -26.74
N SER A 518 20.67 42.00 -26.75
CA SER A 518 20.48 43.44 -26.83
C SER A 518 19.89 43.77 -28.20
N ASP A 519 19.17 44.88 -28.26
CA ASP A 519 18.66 45.54 -29.46
C ASP A 519 17.24 45.16 -29.90
N ARG A 520 16.27 45.86 -29.27
CA ARG A 520 15.30 46.69 -30.00
C ARG A 520 14.69 47.72 -29.05
N ALA A 521 15.02 48.99 -29.29
CA ALA A 521 14.36 50.11 -28.62
C ALA A 521 12.86 50.12 -28.94
N PRO A 522 11.96 50.39 -27.98
CA PRO A 522 10.54 50.50 -28.26
C PRO A 522 10.25 51.80 -29.04
N ALA A 523 9.55 51.66 -30.17
CA ALA A 523 9.00 52.79 -30.93
C ALA A 523 7.97 53.57 -30.07
N PRO A 524 7.81 54.89 -30.28
CA PRO A 524 7.01 55.74 -29.41
C PRO A 524 5.52 55.38 -29.48
N ARG A 525 4.88 55.32 -28.31
CA ARG A 525 3.43 55.13 -28.16
C ARG A 525 2.67 56.28 -28.82
N SER A 526 1.82 55.95 -29.79
CA SER A 526 0.74 56.83 -30.25
C SER A 526 -0.39 56.77 -29.22
N THR A 527 -0.75 57.96 -28.73
CA THR A 527 -1.91 58.23 -27.89
C THR A 527 -3.20 58.13 -28.69
N ALA A 528 -4.15 57.33 -28.20
CA ALA A 528 -5.60 57.58 -28.27
C ALA A 528 -6.29 56.78 -27.17
#